data_AF-A0A1Q8BM71-F1
#
_entry.id   AF-A0A1Q8BM71-F1
#
_cell.length_a   1.000
_cell.length_b   1.000
_cell.length_c   1.000
_cell.angle_alpha   90.00
_cell.angle_beta   90.00
_cell.angle_gamma   90.00
#
_symmetry.space_group_name_H-M   'P 1'
#
loop_
_entity.id
_entity.type
_entity.pdbx_description
1 polymer ?
#
loop_
_entity_poly.entity_id
_entity_poly.type
_entity_poly.pdbx_seq_one_letter_code
_entity_poly.pdbx_strand_id
1 'polypeptide(L)'
;ILARELSALRIPVAAVLGNHDIESGKDGEVRQILTDAGVAVLDGDACELQGVGIAGAKGFGGGFGQRALGPWGETIIKQFVREAVDEALKLEAALARLRTTHLVSLLHYSPIQRTVEGEPLEIYPFLGSSRLEEPIGRYPVTLVIHGHAHRGFPEGRTKMGVPVYNVALPLLTRTFTDRLPFRAFEVPVGQKVTGEPTPAHSTPPEPQPLPSASADQAPQAGQAVAAGRRSTDLVAH
;
A
#
# COMPACT_ATOMS: atom_id res chain seq x y z
N ILE A 1 -23.77 -11.90 -14.18
CA ILE A 1 -24.65 -11.83 -12.99
C ILE A 1 -24.33 -10.58 -12.19
N LEU A 2 -23.10 -10.43 -11.67
CA LEU A 2 -22.65 -9.25 -10.91
C LEU A 2 -22.99 -7.90 -11.57
N ALA A 3 -22.63 -7.68 -12.83
CA ALA A 3 -22.92 -6.42 -13.53
C ALA A 3 -24.42 -6.04 -13.55
N ARG A 4 -25.31 -7.04 -13.64
CA ARG A 4 -26.77 -6.82 -13.62
C ARG A 4 -27.27 -6.45 -12.22
N GLU A 5 -26.62 -6.94 -11.17
CA GLU A 5 -26.94 -6.56 -9.80
C GLU A 5 -26.41 -5.15 -9.50
N LEU A 6 -25.22 -4.82 -10.00
CA LEU A 6 -24.61 -3.50 -9.85
C LEU A 6 -25.38 -2.41 -10.60
N SER A 7 -25.96 -2.70 -11.78
CA SER A 7 -26.75 -1.72 -12.52
C SER A 7 -28.06 -1.32 -11.83
N ALA A 8 -28.50 -2.07 -10.81
CA ALA A 8 -29.63 -1.69 -9.97
C ALA A 8 -29.25 -0.70 -8.85
N LEU A 9 -27.94 -0.51 -8.59
CA LEU A 9 -27.47 0.42 -7.57
C LEU A 9 -27.65 1.86 -8.04
N ARG A 10 -28.17 2.71 -7.14
CA ARG A 10 -28.34 4.15 -7.37
C ARG A 10 -27.22 5.00 -6.77
N ILE A 11 -26.27 4.35 -6.09
CA ILE A 11 -25.11 4.98 -5.50
C ILE A 11 -23.92 4.85 -6.46
N PRO A 12 -23.05 5.87 -6.59
CA PRO A 12 -21.83 5.74 -7.38
C PRO A 12 -20.94 4.62 -6.84
N VAL A 13 -20.37 3.81 -7.74
CA VAL A 13 -19.54 2.66 -7.38
C VAL A 13 -18.16 2.81 -8.01
N ALA A 14 -17.11 2.60 -7.21
CA ALA A 14 -15.75 2.41 -7.69
C ALA A 14 -15.27 0.99 -7.34
N ALA A 15 -14.45 0.40 -8.20
CA ALA A 15 -13.90 -0.94 -8.01
C ALA A 15 -12.47 -1.02 -8.54
N VAL A 16 -11.71 -1.98 -8.02
CA VAL A 16 -10.45 -2.45 -8.61
C VAL A 16 -10.61 -3.93 -8.93
N LEU A 17 -9.93 -4.41 -9.97
CA LEU A 17 -9.94 -5.83 -10.29
C LEU A 17 -9.08 -6.62 -9.31
N GLY A 18 -9.51 -7.85 -9.02
CA GLY A 18 -8.74 -8.82 -8.28
C GLY A 18 -7.87 -9.70 -9.19
N ASN A 19 -7.07 -10.56 -8.58
CA ASN A 19 -6.23 -11.52 -9.31
C ASN A 19 -7.05 -12.53 -10.12
N HIS A 20 -8.23 -12.93 -9.62
CA HIS A 20 -9.11 -13.88 -10.33
C HIS A 20 -9.79 -13.26 -11.56
N ASP A 21 -9.98 -11.93 -11.60
CA ASP A 21 -10.50 -11.26 -12.79
C ASP A 21 -9.49 -11.31 -13.95
N ILE A 22 -8.19 -11.41 -13.62
CA ILE A 22 -7.08 -11.48 -14.58
C ILE A 22 -6.73 -12.92 -14.96
N GLU A 23 -7.07 -13.90 -14.13
CA GLU A 23 -6.68 -15.31 -14.30
C GLU A 23 -7.04 -15.88 -15.69
N SER A 24 -8.15 -15.44 -16.27
CA SER A 24 -8.61 -15.86 -17.60
C SER A 24 -7.98 -15.08 -18.77
N GLY A 25 -7.20 -14.03 -18.51
CA GLY A 25 -6.66 -13.11 -19.52
C GLY A 25 -7.70 -12.24 -20.20
N LYS A 26 -8.89 -12.10 -19.60
CA LYS A 26 -10.04 -11.33 -20.13
C LYS A 26 -10.38 -10.11 -19.28
N ASP A 27 -9.41 -9.59 -18.54
CA ASP A 27 -9.56 -8.43 -17.67
C ASP A 27 -10.11 -7.21 -18.41
N GLY A 28 -9.77 -7.03 -19.69
CA GLY A 28 -10.36 -6.00 -20.56
C GLY A 28 -11.87 -6.17 -20.77
N GLU A 29 -12.34 -7.39 -21.02
CA GLU A 29 -13.78 -7.68 -21.15
C GLU A 29 -14.51 -7.47 -19.82
N VAL A 30 -13.91 -7.94 -18.70
CA VAL A 30 -14.46 -7.76 -17.35
C VAL A 30 -14.58 -6.28 -17.02
N ARG A 31 -13.53 -5.48 -17.28
CA ARG A 31 -13.54 -4.03 -17.09
C ARG A 31 -14.66 -3.38 -17.89
N GLN A 32 -14.79 -3.73 -19.18
CA GLN A 32 -15.84 -3.16 -20.03
C GLN A 32 -17.24 -3.46 -19.48
N ILE A 33 -17.51 -4.72 -19.12
CA ILE A 33 -18.81 -5.15 -18.56
C ILE A 33 -19.16 -4.38 -17.28
N LEU A 34 -18.18 -4.15 -16.39
CA LEU A 34 -18.38 -3.40 -15.16
C LEU A 34 -18.58 -1.91 -15.43
N THR A 35 -17.81 -1.32 -16.33
CA THR A 35 -17.96 0.08 -16.74
C THR A 35 -19.31 0.34 -17.40
N ASP A 36 -19.79 -0.55 -18.27
CA ASP A 36 -21.12 -0.48 -18.89
C ASP A 36 -22.24 -0.56 -17.84
N ALA A 37 -21.99 -1.19 -16.69
CA ALA A 37 -22.89 -1.23 -15.55
C ALA A 37 -22.81 0.01 -14.64
N GLY A 38 -22.02 1.03 -15.01
CA GLY A 38 -21.87 2.28 -14.27
C GLY A 38 -20.80 2.27 -13.17
N VAL A 39 -19.91 1.27 -13.16
CA VAL A 39 -18.81 1.16 -12.18
C VAL A 39 -17.58 1.90 -12.68
N ALA A 40 -17.01 2.78 -11.85
CA ALA A 40 -15.69 3.34 -12.06
C ALA A 40 -14.61 2.29 -11.73
N VAL A 41 -14.16 1.54 -12.73
CA VAL A 41 -13.09 0.55 -12.58
C VAL A 41 -11.73 1.24 -12.65
N LEU A 42 -10.98 1.20 -11.56
CA LEU A 42 -9.71 1.88 -11.36
C LEU A 42 -8.53 0.90 -11.46
N ASP A 43 -7.50 1.27 -12.22
CA ASP A 43 -6.21 0.56 -12.29
C ASP A 43 -5.08 1.57 -12.51
N GLY A 44 -4.53 2.11 -11.42
CA GLY A 44 -3.63 3.27 -11.48
C GLY A 44 -4.34 4.57 -11.85
N ASP A 45 -5.66 4.61 -11.62
CA ASP A 45 -6.53 5.75 -11.88
C ASP A 45 -7.25 6.19 -10.61
N ALA A 46 -7.88 7.36 -10.69
CA ALA A 46 -8.59 7.96 -9.58
C ALA A 46 -9.93 8.55 -10.02
N CYS A 47 -10.88 8.63 -9.10
CA CYS A 47 -12.14 9.31 -9.29
C CYS A 47 -12.53 10.10 -8.03
N GLU A 48 -13.43 11.06 -8.17
CA GLU A 48 -14.06 11.77 -7.06
C GLU A 48 -15.52 11.33 -6.96
N LEU A 49 -15.91 10.71 -5.85
CA LEU A 49 -17.29 10.33 -5.58
C LEU A 49 -17.81 11.16 -4.41
N GLN A 50 -18.78 12.05 -4.68
CA GLN A 50 -19.43 12.87 -3.65
C GLN A 50 -18.42 13.67 -2.78
N GLY A 51 -17.36 14.20 -3.39
CA GLY A 51 -16.32 14.97 -2.71
C GLY A 51 -15.21 14.15 -2.02
N VAL A 52 -15.30 12.81 -2.06
CA VAL A 52 -14.24 11.90 -1.60
C VAL A 52 -13.37 11.48 -2.79
N GLY A 53 -12.06 11.63 -2.65
CA GLY A 53 -11.12 11.18 -3.68
C GLY A 53 -10.81 9.70 -3.48
N ILE A 54 -10.91 8.90 -4.55
CA ILE A 54 -10.62 7.47 -4.52
C ILE A 54 -9.50 7.20 -5.52
N ALA A 55 -8.37 6.71 -5.03
CA ALA A 55 -7.27 6.22 -5.85
C ALA A 55 -7.28 4.69 -5.82
N GLY A 56 -7.31 4.06 -7.00
CA GLY A 56 -7.44 2.61 -7.11
C GLY A 56 -6.31 1.97 -7.90
N ALA A 57 -5.78 0.87 -7.37
CA ALA A 57 -4.89 -0.04 -8.08
C ALA A 57 -5.19 -1.48 -7.62
N LYS A 58 -4.90 -2.48 -8.43
CA LYS A 58 -5.02 -3.88 -7.98
C LYS A 58 -4.03 -4.14 -6.84
N GLY A 59 -2.79 -3.71 -7.03
CA GLY A 59 -1.66 -4.12 -6.22
C GLY A 59 -1.07 -5.45 -6.71
N PHE A 60 -0.04 -5.91 -6.00
CA PHE A 60 0.59 -7.19 -6.27
C PHE A 60 1.31 -7.75 -5.04
N GLY A 61 1.72 -9.01 -5.13
CA GLY A 61 2.54 -9.67 -4.13
C GLY A 61 4.00 -9.20 -4.15
N GLY A 62 4.73 -9.53 -3.10
CA GLY A 62 6.14 -9.18 -2.93
C GLY A 62 6.62 -9.36 -1.50
N GLY A 63 5.72 -9.55 -0.53
CA GLY A 63 6.04 -9.71 0.87
C GLY A 63 6.25 -8.38 1.60
N PHE A 64 6.53 -8.47 2.89
CA PHE A 64 6.44 -7.34 3.79
C PHE A 64 7.75 -7.05 4.52
N GLY A 65 8.03 -5.76 4.71
CA GLY A 65 9.15 -5.27 5.50
C GLY A 65 10.51 -5.77 4.97
N GLN A 66 11.41 -6.15 5.89
CA GLN A 66 12.75 -6.64 5.54
C GLN A 66 12.75 -7.98 4.80
N ARG A 67 11.62 -8.69 4.79
CA ARG A 67 11.45 -9.99 4.11
C ARG A 67 10.78 -9.84 2.73
N ALA A 68 10.53 -8.62 2.28
CA ALA A 68 10.04 -8.37 0.94
C ALA A 68 11.08 -8.79 -0.11
N LEU A 69 10.62 -9.41 -1.19
CA LEU A 69 11.47 -9.90 -2.27
C LEU A 69 12.20 -8.74 -2.97
N GLY A 70 13.50 -8.92 -3.15
CA GLY A 70 14.38 -8.00 -3.87
C GLY A 70 14.63 -8.46 -5.32
N PRO A 71 15.01 -7.55 -6.23
CA PRO A 71 15.17 -7.84 -7.66
C PRO A 71 16.56 -8.42 -7.97
N TRP A 72 16.88 -9.60 -7.46
CA TRP A 72 18.17 -10.27 -7.66
C TRP A 72 17.99 -11.66 -8.31
N GLY A 73 19.09 -12.25 -8.78
CA GLY A 73 19.08 -13.57 -9.43
C GLY A 73 18.49 -13.55 -10.84
N GLU A 74 17.55 -14.46 -11.08
CA GLU A 74 16.93 -14.76 -12.36
C GLU A 74 16.08 -13.61 -12.90
N THR A 75 15.89 -13.59 -14.22
CA THR A 75 15.03 -12.61 -14.90
C THR A 75 13.60 -12.62 -14.38
N ILE A 76 13.05 -13.81 -14.09
CA ILE A 76 11.66 -13.92 -13.63
C ILE A 76 11.45 -13.33 -12.23
N ILE A 77 12.44 -13.44 -11.34
CA ILE A 77 12.41 -12.80 -10.01
C ILE A 77 12.41 -11.28 -10.17
N LYS A 78 13.27 -10.75 -11.03
CA LYS A 78 13.32 -9.31 -11.34
C LYS A 78 12.01 -8.82 -11.95
N GLN A 79 11.39 -9.59 -12.84
CA GLN A 79 10.09 -9.26 -13.43
C GLN A 79 8.97 -9.28 -12.38
N PHE A 80 8.94 -10.28 -11.49
CA PHE A 80 7.97 -10.37 -10.40
C PHE A 80 8.08 -9.15 -9.47
N VAL A 81 9.30 -8.78 -9.07
CA VAL A 81 9.51 -7.60 -8.22
C VAL A 81 9.15 -6.32 -8.98
N ARG A 82 9.42 -6.25 -10.28
CA ARG A 82 9.06 -5.11 -11.12
C ARG A 82 7.55 -4.89 -11.15
N GLU A 83 6.75 -5.95 -11.33
CA GLU A 83 5.29 -5.86 -11.25
C GLU A 83 4.82 -5.26 -9.92
N ALA A 84 5.43 -5.68 -8.80
CA ALA A 84 5.12 -5.13 -7.48
C ALA A 84 5.44 -3.64 -7.35
N VAL A 85 6.52 -3.18 -8.00
CA VAL A 85 6.92 -1.77 -8.03
C VAL A 85 5.99 -0.98 -8.94
N ASP A 86 5.68 -1.49 -10.13
CA ASP A 86 4.83 -0.82 -11.11
C ASP A 86 3.41 -0.59 -10.55
N GLU A 87 2.84 -1.57 -9.83
CA GLU A 87 1.55 -1.40 -9.14
C GLU A 87 1.58 -0.35 -8.02
N ALA A 88 2.70 -0.22 -7.29
CA ALA A 88 2.87 0.83 -6.29
C ALA A 88 2.98 2.22 -6.94
N LEU A 89 3.70 2.32 -8.07
CA LEU A 89 3.81 3.56 -8.84
C LEU A 89 2.48 3.97 -9.47
N LYS A 90 1.68 3.01 -9.95
CA LYS A 90 0.29 3.24 -10.41
C LYS A 90 -0.54 3.88 -9.29
N LEU A 91 -0.50 3.33 -8.08
CA LEU A 91 -1.22 3.88 -6.93
C LEU A 91 -0.73 5.29 -6.58
N GLU A 92 0.57 5.53 -6.59
CA GLU A 92 1.17 6.86 -6.36
C GLU A 92 0.66 7.89 -7.38
N ALA A 93 0.69 7.53 -8.66
CA ALA A 93 0.23 8.39 -9.74
C ALA A 93 -1.28 8.70 -9.62
N ALA A 94 -2.10 7.76 -9.15
CA ALA A 94 -3.52 7.97 -8.91
C ALA A 94 -3.75 8.94 -7.74
N LEU A 95 -3.07 8.73 -6.61
CA LEU A 95 -3.15 9.62 -5.43
C LEU A 95 -2.73 11.05 -5.78
N ALA A 96 -1.66 11.21 -6.57
CA ALA A 96 -1.14 12.51 -7.00
C ALA A 96 -2.12 13.34 -7.84
N ARG A 97 -3.13 12.72 -8.48
CA ARG A 97 -4.14 13.43 -9.30
C ARG A 97 -5.29 14.01 -8.47
N LEU A 98 -5.49 13.53 -7.25
CA LEU A 98 -6.61 13.94 -6.41
C LEU A 98 -6.33 15.28 -5.70
N ARG A 99 -7.38 16.08 -5.50
CA ARG A 99 -7.33 17.42 -4.85
C ARG A 99 -8.36 17.56 -3.72
N THR A 100 -9.06 16.47 -3.39
CA THR A 100 -10.02 16.42 -2.30
C THR A 100 -9.30 16.37 -0.96
N THR A 101 -9.99 16.81 0.10
CA THR A 101 -9.43 16.80 1.46
C THR A 101 -9.26 15.39 2.02
N HIS A 102 -10.15 14.47 1.63
CA HIS A 102 -10.14 13.08 2.07
C HIS A 102 -9.90 12.15 0.90
N LEU A 103 -8.85 11.34 1.03
CA LEU A 103 -8.45 10.34 0.05
C LEU A 103 -8.68 8.93 0.60
N VAL A 104 -9.22 8.05 -0.22
CA VAL A 104 -9.36 6.62 0.04
C VAL A 104 -8.50 5.86 -0.96
N SER A 105 -7.65 4.96 -0.46
CA SER A 105 -6.95 4.00 -1.32
C SER A 105 -7.77 2.72 -1.42
N LEU A 106 -8.12 2.32 -2.64
CA LEU A 106 -8.83 1.09 -2.94
C LEU A 106 -7.86 0.10 -3.59
N LEU A 107 -7.67 -1.06 -2.96
CA LEU A 107 -6.72 -2.08 -3.36
C LEU A 107 -7.38 -3.46 -3.42
N HIS A 108 -6.79 -4.39 -4.18
CA HIS A 108 -7.10 -5.82 -4.01
C HIS A 108 -6.10 -6.47 -3.05
N TYR A 109 -4.81 -6.29 -3.31
CA TYR A 109 -3.72 -6.84 -2.49
C TYR A 109 -3.49 -6.04 -1.20
N SER A 110 -3.00 -6.72 -0.15
CA SER A 110 -2.74 -6.05 1.11
C SER A 110 -1.52 -5.13 1.05
N PRO A 111 -1.61 -3.88 1.54
CA PRO A 111 -0.44 -3.01 1.70
C PRO A 111 0.37 -3.31 2.97
N ILE A 112 -0.20 -4.00 3.97
CA ILE A 112 0.46 -4.24 5.27
C ILE A 112 0.38 -5.70 5.70
N GLN A 113 1.41 -6.15 6.43
CA GLN A 113 1.44 -7.53 6.93
C GLN A 113 0.28 -7.80 7.92
N ARG A 114 -0.07 -6.80 8.74
CA ARG A 114 -1.04 -6.97 9.83
C ARG A 114 -2.38 -7.54 9.35
N THR A 115 -2.86 -7.14 8.16
CA THR A 115 -4.15 -7.59 7.63
C THR A 115 -4.09 -8.94 6.90
N VAL A 116 -2.91 -9.51 6.70
CA VAL A 116 -2.76 -10.91 6.23
C VAL A 116 -2.52 -11.89 7.38
N GLU A 117 -2.34 -11.41 8.60
CA GLU A 117 -2.11 -12.26 9.77
C GLU A 117 -3.30 -13.18 10.04
N GLY A 118 -3.04 -14.49 10.04
CA GLY A 118 -4.04 -15.56 10.09
C GLY A 118 -4.02 -16.49 8.87
N GLU A 119 -3.37 -16.04 7.79
CA GLU A 119 -3.04 -16.90 6.63
C GLU A 119 -1.77 -17.73 6.92
N PRO A 120 -1.51 -18.80 6.15
CA PRO A 120 -0.23 -19.51 6.19
C PRO A 120 0.94 -18.59 5.85
N LEU A 121 2.03 -18.68 6.62
CA LEU A 121 3.21 -17.82 6.45
C LEU A 121 3.84 -17.98 5.06
N GLU A 122 3.75 -19.18 4.49
CA GLU A 122 4.27 -19.57 3.19
C GLU A 122 3.66 -18.74 2.04
N ILE A 123 2.45 -18.21 2.24
CA ILE A 123 1.74 -17.46 1.20
C ILE A 123 1.71 -15.94 1.42
N TYR A 124 2.25 -15.43 2.54
CA TYR A 124 2.31 -13.98 2.81
C TYR A 124 2.86 -13.17 1.62
N PRO A 125 3.94 -13.60 0.94
CA PRO A 125 4.45 -12.87 -0.21
C PRO A 125 3.47 -12.76 -1.39
N PHE A 126 2.49 -13.65 -1.49
CA PHE A 126 1.50 -13.64 -2.58
C PHE A 126 0.20 -12.91 -2.20
N LEU A 127 0.06 -12.48 -0.95
CA LEU A 127 -1.14 -11.79 -0.44
C LEU A 127 -0.99 -10.27 -0.42
N GLY A 128 0.23 -9.75 -0.53
CA GLY A 128 0.47 -8.32 -0.52
C GLY A 128 1.93 -7.94 -0.55
N SER A 129 2.15 -6.64 -0.46
CA SER A 129 3.48 -6.04 -0.55
C SER A 129 3.55 -4.73 0.23
N SER A 130 4.58 -4.56 1.07
CA SER A 130 4.81 -3.28 1.76
C SER A 130 5.21 -2.15 0.81
N ARG A 131 5.41 -2.42 -0.50
CA ARG A 131 5.58 -1.37 -1.52
C ARG A 131 4.33 -0.55 -1.74
N LEU A 132 3.15 -1.14 -1.53
CA LEU A 132 1.88 -0.42 -1.63
C LEU A 132 1.69 0.55 -0.45
N GLU A 133 2.33 0.29 0.69
CA GLU A 133 2.28 1.15 1.88
C GLU A 133 3.04 2.48 1.68
N GLU A 134 4.16 2.46 0.94
CA GLU A 134 5.00 3.65 0.72
C GLU A 134 4.27 4.85 0.13
N PRO A 135 3.55 4.73 -1.01
CA PRO A 135 2.82 5.87 -1.57
C PRO A 135 1.69 6.31 -0.65
N ILE A 136 1.01 5.40 0.06
CA ILE A 136 -0.07 5.75 1.00
C ILE A 136 0.43 6.70 2.10
N GLY A 137 1.66 6.49 2.59
CA GLY A 137 2.26 7.34 3.61
C GLY A 137 2.66 8.75 3.14
N ARG A 138 2.69 9.02 1.83
CA ARG A 138 3.09 10.32 1.25
C ARG A 138 1.92 11.28 1.00
N TYR A 139 0.68 10.78 1.09
CA TYR A 139 -0.54 11.55 0.81
C TYR A 139 -1.49 11.53 2.02
N PRO A 140 -2.43 12.47 2.13
CA PRO A 140 -3.40 12.53 3.23
C PRO A 140 -4.52 11.47 3.07
N VAL A 141 -4.12 10.19 2.99
CA VAL A 141 -5.05 9.06 2.92
C VAL A 141 -5.76 8.90 4.25
N THR A 142 -7.09 8.98 4.21
CA THR A 142 -7.97 8.85 5.38
C THR A 142 -8.12 7.39 5.79
N LEU A 143 -8.27 6.48 4.82
CA LEU A 143 -8.29 5.04 5.05
C LEU A 143 -7.92 4.26 3.79
N VAL A 144 -7.54 3.01 3.99
CA VAL A 144 -7.24 2.05 2.92
C VAL A 144 -8.21 0.88 3.01
N ILE A 145 -8.73 0.44 1.88
CA ILE A 145 -9.60 -0.74 1.77
C ILE A 145 -8.91 -1.74 0.85
N HIS A 146 -8.79 -2.99 1.28
CA HIS A 146 -8.31 -4.07 0.43
C HIS A 146 -9.08 -5.39 0.63
N GLY A 147 -8.86 -6.34 -0.28
CA GLY A 147 -9.42 -7.69 -0.21
C GLY A 147 -8.35 -8.78 -0.09
N HIS A 148 -8.55 -9.86 -0.84
CA HIS A 148 -7.59 -10.95 -1.09
C HIS A 148 -7.23 -11.88 0.10
N ALA A 149 -6.99 -11.35 1.30
CA ALA A 149 -6.61 -12.17 2.47
C ALA A 149 -7.85 -12.70 3.20
N HIS A 150 -8.32 -13.89 2.81
CA HIS A 150 -9.57 -14.52 3.25
C HIS A 150 -9.57 -14.98 4.71
N ARG A 151 -8.41 -15.37 5.24
CA ARG A 151 -8.19 -15.81 6.62
C ARG A 151 -7.35 -14.82 7.42
N GLY A 152 -7.06 -13.66 6.81
CA GLY A 152 -6.29 -12.59 7.44
C GLY A 152 -7.02 -11.89 8.58
N PHE A 153 -6.53 -10.70 8.91
CA PHE A 153 -7.05 -9.89 10.01
C PHE A 153 -7.89 -8.72 9.46
N PRO A 154 -9.03 -8.37 10.08
CA PRO A 154 -9.97 -7.39 9.53
C PRO A 154 -9.42 -5.96 9.46
N GLU A 155 -8.45 -5.61 10.30
CA GLU A 155 -7.94 -4.25 10.38
C GLU A 155 -6.48 -4.17 10.84
N GLY A 156 -5.81 -3.11 10.41
CA GLY A 156 -4.47 -2.75 10.87
C GLY A 156 -4.20 -1.27 10.61
N ARG A 157 -2.94 -0.86 10.76
CA ARG A 157 -2.51 0.50 10.46
C ARG A 157 -1.20 0.47 9.71
N THR A 158 -1.04 1.42 8.79
CA THR A 158 0.28 1.70 8.20
C THR A 158 1.22 2.28 9.27
N LYS A 159 2.51 2.37 8.96
CA LYS A 159 3.53 3.03 9.78
C LYS A 159 3.18 4.49 10.10
N MET A 160 2.49 5.18 9.17
CA MET A 160 2.03 6.56 9.35
C MET A 160 0.67 6.65 10.06
N GLY A 161 0.14 5.53 10.57
CA GLY A 161 -1.10 5.48 11.35
C GLY A 161 -2.38 5.42 10.52
N VAL A 162 -2.32 5.38 9.19
CA VAL A 162 -3.50 5.29 8.31
C VAL A 162 -4.20 3.94 8.55
N PRO A 163 -5.49 3.92 8.88
CA PRO A 163 -6.23 2.68 9.08
C PRO A 163 -6.39 1.90 7.77
N VAL A 164 -6.15 0.59 7.84
CA VAL A 164 -6.25 -0.34 6.71
C VAL A 164 -7.28 -1.40 7.06
N TYR A 165 -8.25 -1.61 6.16
CA TYR A 165 -9.35 -2.55 6.36
C TYR A 165 -9.33 -3.64 5.30
N ASN A 166 -9.32 -4.88 5.77
CA ASN A 166 -9.51 -6.06 4.94
C ASN A 166 -11.01 -6.38 4.85
N VAL A 167 -11.58 -6.20 3.67
CA VAL A 167 -12.99 -6.43 3.38
C VAL A 167 -13.23 -7.68 2.53
N ALA A 168 -12.28 -8.62 2.50
CA ALA A 168 -12.46 -9.89 1.81
C ALA A 168 -13.74 -10.61 2.28
N LEU A 169 -14.63 -10.96 1.34
CA LEU A 169 -15.93 -11.54 1.65
C LEU A 169 -15.85 -12.78 2.57
N PRO A 170 -14.92 -13.75 2.36
CA PRO A 170 -14.79 -14.89 3.27
C PRO A 170 -14.39 -14.49 4.70
N LEU A 171 -13.55 -13.46 4.84
CA LEU A 171 -13.15 -12.93 6.15
C LEU A 171 -14.34 -12.28 6.85
N LEU A 172 -15.06 -11.39 6.15
CA LEU A 172 -16.22 -10.71 6.70
C LEU A 172 -17.33 -11.71 7.06
N THR A 173 -17.63 -12.67 6.20
CA THR A 173 -18.64 -13.72 6.48
C THR A 173 -18.33 -14.50 7.76
N ARG A 174 -17.06 -14.81 8.02
CA ARG A 174 -16.63 -15.52 9.22
C ARG A 174 -16.64 -14.65 10.48
N THR A 175 -16.31 -13.37 10.35
CA THR A 175 -16.11 -12.46 11.49
C THR A 175 -17.35 -11.66 11.85
N PHE A 176 -18.26 -11.44 10.90
CA PHE A 176 -19.49 -10.68 11.07
C PHE A 176 -20.65 -11.67 11.14
N THR A 177 -20.74 -12.41 12.25
CA THR A 177 -21.75 -13.47 12.43
C THR A 177 -23.15 -12.91 12.70
N ASP A 178 -23.25 -11.65 13.11
CA ASP A 178 -24.46 -10.95 13.54
C ASP A 178 -24.89 -9.82 12.58
N ARG A 179 -24.18 -9.62 11.47
CA ARG A 179 -24.45 -8.56 10.49
C ARG A 179 -24.04 -8.95 9.07
N LEU A 180 -24.48 -8.17 8.10
CA LEU A 180 -24.13 -8.40 6.69
C LEU A 180 -22.61 -8.22 6.46
N PRO A 181 -22.01 -8.98 5.53
CA PRO A 181 -20.55 -9.02 5.33
C PRO A 181 -20.06 -7.84 4.47
N PHE A 182 -20.39 -6.62 4.89
CA PHE A 182 -19.86 -5.38 4.33
C PHE A 182 -19.48 -4.41 5.47
N ARG A 183 -18.60 -3.46 5.17
CA ARG A 183 -18.27 -2.36 6.08
C ARG A 183 -18.82 -1.04 5.55
N ALA A 184 -19.31 -0.21 6.47
CA ALA A 184 -19.65 1.18 6.23
C ALA A 184 -18.62 2.05 6.96
N PHE A 185 -18.18 3.12 6.32
CA PHE A 185 -17.24 4.08 6.86
C PHE A 185 -17.80 5.49 6.69
N GLU A 186 -17.69 6.31 7.73
CA GLU A 186 -18.01 7.72 7.65
C GLU A 186 -16.74 8.50 7.30
N VAL A 187 -16.77 9.21 6.18
CA VAL A 187 -15.66 10.06 5.72
C VAL A 187 -16.19 11.49 5.64
N PRO A 188 -15.59 12.45 6.36
CA PRO A 188 -15.99 13.84 6.24
C PRO A 188 -15.80 14.33 4.80
N VAL A 189 -16.68 15.21 4.33
CA VAL A 189 -16.54 15.83 3.01
C VAL A 189 -16.26 17.32 3.25
N GLY A 190 -15.03 17.74 2.97
CA GLY A 190 -14.58 19.13 3.13
C GLY A 190 -14.65 19.90 1.80
N GLN A 191 -14.60 21.24 1.87
CA GLN A 191 -14.44 22.07 0.68
C GLN A 191 -13.11 21.75 -0.04
N LYS A 192 -13.10 21.81 -1.38
CA LYS A 192 -11.90 21.56 -2.21
C LYS A 192 -10.71 22.38 -1.72
N VAL A 193 -9.54 21.73 -1.58
CA VAL A 193 -8.30 22.44 -1.27
C VAL A 193 -7.87 23.21 -2.52
N THR A 194 -8.02 24.53 -2.50
CA THR A 194 -7.44 25.42 -3.51
C THR A 194 -5.97 25.65 -3.18
N GLY A 195 -5.07 24.86 -3.76
CA GLY A 195 -3.62 25.03 -3.64
C GLY A 195 -2.86 23.84 -4.23
N GLU A 196 -1.76 24.09 -4.94
CA GLU A 196 -0.84 23.03 -5.35
C GLU A 196 -0.27 22.33 -4.09
N PRO A 197 -0.26 20.99 -4.03
CA PRO A 197 0.38 20.30 -2.92
C PRO A 197 1.90 20.56 -3.01
N THR A 198 2.44 21.31 -2.06
CA THR A 198 3.88 21.39 -1.88
C THR A 198 4.39 20.01 -1.43
N PRO A 199 5.33 19.37 -2.14
CA PRO A 199 5.91 18.11 -1.70
C PRO A 199 6.49 18.28 -0.29
N ALA A 200 6.22 17.34 0.61
CA ALA A 200 6.67 17.37 2.00
C ALA A 200 8.21 17.25 2.20
N HIS A 201 9.00 17.42 1.14
CA HIS A 201 10.46 17.38 1.17
C HIS A 201 11.04 18.59 0.44
N SER A 202 10.88 19.77 1.02
CA SER A 202 11.62 20.97 0.62
C SER A 202 11.80 21.91 1.81
N THR A 203 12.20 21.38 2.96
CA THR A 203 12.75 22.21 4.04
C THR A 203 14.24 21.87 4.13
N PRO A 204 15.15 22.80 3.77
CA PRO A 204 16.56 22.63 4.07
C PRO A 204 16.72 22.50 5.59
N PRO A 205 17.62 21.63 6.10
CA PRO A 205 17.85 21.56 7.52
C PRO A 205 18.36 22.92 8.02
N GLU A 206 17.73 23.41 9.09
CA GLU A 206 18.18 24.57 9.85
C GLU A 206 19.65 24.35 10.29
N PRO A 207 20.55 25.33 10.10
CA PRO A 207 21.94 25.16 10.51
C PRO A 207 22.02 25.00 12.04
N GLN A 208 22.52 23.85 12.48
CA GLN A 208 22.77 23.59 13.91
C GLN A 208 23.80 24.60 14.44
N PRO A 209 23.59 25.18 15.64
CA PRO A 209 24.61 25.99 16.28
C PRO A 209 25.81 25.11 16.68
N LEU A 210 27.02 25.61 16.39
CA LEU A 210 28.29 25.02 16.80
C LEU A 210 28.32 24.83 18.33
N PRO A 211 28.82 23.69 18.85
CA PRO A 211 29.00 23.51 20.28
C PRO A 211 30.08 24.46 20.81
N SER A 212 29.73 25.21 21.86
CA SER A 212 30.64 26.07 22.61
C SER A 212 31.74 25.23 23.28
N ALA A 213 32.99 25.59 23.03
CA ALA A 213 34.15 25.00 23.68
C ALA A 213 34.13 25.30 25.20
N SER A 214 33.96 24.26 26.02
CA SER A 214 34.35 24.30 27.43
C SER A 214 35.72 23.65 27.58
N ALA A 215 36.70 24.46 27.97
CA ALA A 215 37.98 24.01 28.46
C ALA A 215 37.77 23.24 29.77
N ASP A 216 38.17 21.97 29.83
CA ASP A 216 39.08 21.47 30.86
C ASP A 216 39.41 19.98 30.65
N GLN A 217 40.63 19.63 31.06
CA GLN A 217 41.22 18.29 31.20
C GLN A 217 42.02 17.74 30.02
N ALA A 218 43.34 17.80 30.17
CA ALA A 218 44.34 16.90 29.60
C ALA A 218 45.11 16.25 30.77
N PRO A 219 45.99 15.25 30.53
CA PRO A 219 45.68 13.92 30.01
C PRO A 219 46.27 12.81 30.91
N GLN A 220 45.86 11.56 30.73
CA GLN A 220 46.65 10.40 31.16
C GLN A 220 46.91 9.43 30.01
N ALA A 221 48.12 8.89 30.01
CA ALA A 221 48.80 8.23 28.92
C ALA A 221 48.77 6.69 29.02
N GLY A 222 48.95 6.04 27.86
CA GLY A 222 49.34 4.63 27.69
C GLY A 222 48.16 3.72 27.34
N GLN A 223 48.22 2.80 26.39
CA GLN A 223 49.32 2.22 25.61
C GLN A 223 48.77 1.71 24.27
N ALA A 224 49.64 1.69 23.26
CA ALA A 224 49.40 1.13 21.94
C ALA A 224 49.53 -0.41 21.93
N VAL A 225 48.74 -1.10 21.12
CA VAL A 225 49.17 -2.30 20.39
C VAL A 225 48.47 -2.35 19.03
N ALA A 226 49.27 -2.50 17.98
CA ALA A 226 48.86 -2.68 16.59
C ALA A 226 48.85 -4.17 16.20
N ALA A 227 47.95 -4.54 15.28
CA ALA A 227 48.03 -5.59 14.24
C ALA A 227 46.57 -5.96 13.88
N GLY A 228 46.08 -5.92 12.65
CA GLY A 228 46.71 -6.28 11.39
C GLY A 228 46.44 -7.75 11.09
N ARG A 229 45.37 -8.06 10.34
CA ARG A 229 45.36 -9.04 9.22
C ARG A 229 43.98 -9.24 8.60
N ARG A 230 43.99 -9.24 7.27
CA ARG A 230 42.97 -9.76 6.37
C ARG A 230 42.83 -11.27 6.56
N SER A 231 41.62 -11.80 6.45
CA SER A 231 41.39 -13.07 5.75
C SER A 231 39.97 -13.08 5.19
N THR A 232 39.90 -13.05 3.87
CA THR A 232 38.80 -13.52 3.06
C THR A 232 38.78 -15.04 3.15
N ASP A 233 37.66 -15.64 3.52
CA ASP A 233 37.29 -17.00 3.13
C ASP A 233 35.77 -17.14 3.21
N LEU A 234 35.11 -16.88 2.07
CA LEU A 234 33.72 -17.24 1.81
C LEU A 234 33.77 -18.55 1.02
N VAL A 235 33.60 -19.65 1.74
CA VAL A 235 33.25 -20.96 1.16
C VAL A 235 31.74 -21.01 1.02
N ALA A 236 31.28 -21.17 -0.22
CA ALA A 236 29.88 -21.36 -0.57
C ALA A 236 29.43 -22.79 -0.25
N HIS A 237 28.27 -22.92 0.38
CA HIS A 237 27.31 -24.02 0.22
C HIS A 237 25.90 -23.44 0.36
#